data_AF-A0A238KAN5-F1
#
_entry.id   AF-A0A238KAN5-F1
#
_cell.length_a   1.000
_cell.length_b   1.000
_cell.length_c   1.000
_cell.angle_alpha   90.00
_cell.angle_beta   90.00
_cell.angle_gamma   90.00
#
_symmetry.space_group_name_H-M   'P 1'
#
loop_
_entity.id
_entity.type
_entity.pdbx_description
1 polymer ?
#
loop_
_entity_poly.entity_id
_entity_poly.type
_entity_poly.pdbx_seq_one_letter_code
_entity_poly.pdbx_strand_id
1 'polypeptide(L)'
;MNDILRLSAIAALVCALAAVSGAMAQDQPDADDAPAEPACELKGENGMVSMLLCPEELEAEQYAAEGRIACEGRAPCGAWIWTDVAAVPAEAPDAHDKLPKESVQKAVAIWVNDNQQLMMLKKEPGN
;
A
#
# COMPACT_ATOMS: atom_id res chain seq x y z
N MET A 1 22.24 6.58 -33.29
CA MET A 1 22.80 7.81 -32.71
C MET A 1 23.77 7.37 -31.63
N ASN A 2 24.90 6.84 -32.09
CA ASN A 2 26.17 7.56 -32.23
C ASN A 2 26.83 7.67 -30.86
N ASP A 3 27.71 6.73 -30.51
CA ASP A 3 29.08 6.58 -31.00
C ASP A 3 30.07 7.27 -30.04
N ILE A 4 31.27 6.72 -30.04
CA ILE A 4 32.54 7.39 -29.74
C ILE A 4 33.00 7.33 -28.28
N LEU A 5 33.83 6.30 -28.07
CA LEU A 5 35.22 6.39 -27.60
C LEU A 5 35.49 7.50 -26.57
N ARG A 6 36.15 7.14 -25.47
CA ARG A 6 37.61 7.30 -25.36
C ARG A 6 38.18 6.40 -24.27
N LEU A 7 39.01 5.46 -24.73
CA LEU A 7 40.15 4.98 -23.97
C LEU A 7 40.90 6.20 -23.40
N SER A 8 41.07 6.22 -22.09
CA SER A 8 42.23 6.86 -21.47
C SER A 8 42.71 5.93 -20.38
N ALA A 9 43.60 5.02 -20.78
CA ALA A 9 44.55 4.41 -19.87
C ALA A 9 45.28 5.54 -19.14
N ILE A 10 45.13 5.62 -17.83
CA ILE A 10 46.04 6.41 -17.00
C ILE A 10 46.78 5.43 -16.13
N ALA A 11 48.04 5.26 -16.53
CA ALA A 11 49.04 4.44 -15.93
C ALA A 11 49.19 4.74 -14.43
N ALA A 12 49.44 3.68 -13.68
CA ALA A 12 49.82 3.71 -12.29
C ALA A 12 51.03 4.61 -12.07
N LEU A 13 50.91 5.55 -11.13
CA LEU A 13 52.03 6.18 -10.46
C LEU A 13 51.80 6.07 -8.95
N VAL A 14 52.56 5.17 -8.33
CA VAL A 14 52.58 4.94 -6.88
C VAL A 14 53.52 5.96 -6.25
N CYS A 15 53.05 6.73 -5.27
CA CYS A 15 53.88 7.26 -4.18
C CYS A 15 53.06 7.86 -3.03
N ALA A 16 53.58 7.62 -1.82
CA ALA A 16 53.31 8.27 -0.53
C ALA A 16 52.15 7.76 0.35
N LEU A 17 52.57 7.18 1.48
CA LEU A 17 51.78 6.79 2.63
C LEU A 17 51.03 7.97 3.25
N ALA A 18 49.72 7.85 3.37
CA ALA A 18 48.93 8.52 4.40
C ALA A 18 48.02 7.47 5.03
N ALA A 19 48.16 7.27 6.34
CA ALA A 19 47.26 6.47 7.13
C ALA A 19 45.87 7.12 7.10
N VAL A 20 44.93 6.49 6.39
CA VAL A 20 43.50 6.76 6.53
C VAL A 20 42.87 5.43 6.89
N SER A 21 42.50 5.29 8.15
CA SER A 21 41.72 4.15 8.64
C SER A 21 40.49 3.98 7.75
N GLY A 22 40.23 2.73 7.34
CA GLY A 22 39.22 2.32 6.36
C GLY A 22 37.86 3.00 6.53
N ALA A 23 37.20 3.39 5.44
CA ALA A 23 36.48 2.46 4.56
C ALA A 23 35.59 1.52 5.38
N MET A 24 34.30 1.86 5.47
CA MET A 24 33.23 1.07 4.84
C MET A 24 32.05 2.01 4.56
N ALA A 25 31.84 2.32 3.28
CA ALA A 25 30.51 2.65 2.81
C ALA A 25 29.67 1.39 3.03
N GLN A 26 28.74 1.42 3.97
CA GLN A 26 27.74 0.39 4.11
C GLN A 26 26.72 0.61 2.99
N ASP A 27 27.01 0.01 1.84
CA ASP A 27 25.97 -0.37 0.88
C ASP A 27 25.17 -1.48 1.60
N GLN A 28 24.20 -1.07 2.42
CA GLN A 28 23.23 -2.00 2.98
C GLN A 28 22.30 -2.37 1.83
N PRO A 29 22.28 -3.63 1.37
CA PRO A 29 21.18 -4.07 0.54
C PRO A 29 19.91 -3.90 1.36
N ASP A 30 18.98 -3.10 0.85
CA ASP A 30 17.60 -3.02 1.34
C ASP A 30 17.01 -4.43 1.28
N ALA A 31 17.18 -5.18 2.37
CA ALA A 31 16.51 -6.44 2.60
C ALA A 31 15.11 -6.10 3.10
N ASP A 32 14.18 -5.81 2.18
CA ASP A 32 12.73 -6.03 2.34
C ASP A 32 11.97 -5.62 1.05
N ASP A 33 12.32 -6.24 -0.07
CA ASP A 33 11.53 -6.18 -1.32
C ASP A 33 10.63 -7.43 -1.48
N ALA A 34 10.35 -8.13 -0.38
CA ALA A 34 9.31 -9.13 -0.36
C ALA A 34 7.96 -8.40 -0.30
N PRO A 35 6.97 -8.73 -1.15
CA PRO A 35 5.63 -8.20 -1.00
C PRO A 35 5.14 -8.54 0.41
N ALA A 36 4.88 -7.52 1.23
CA ALA A 36 4.21 -7.73 2.51
C ALA A 36 2.91 -8.51 2.23
N GLU A 37 2.72 -9.64 2.92
CA GLU A 37 1.49 -10.41 2.78
C GLU A 37 0.30 -9.53 3.17
N PRO A 38 -0.85 -9.63 2.45
CA PRO A 38 -2.00 -8.80 2.75
C PRO A 38 -2.46 -9.05 4.19
N ALA A 39 -2.57 -7.98 4.96
CA ALA A 39 -3.01 -8.03 6.34
C ALA A 39 -4.53 -8.21 6.45
N CYS A 40 -5.28 -7.86 5.40
CA CYS A 40 -6.73 -7.94 5.38
C CYS A 40 -7.24 -9.16 4.60
N GLU A 41 -8.36 -9.71 5.06
CA GLU A 41 -9.08 -10.77 4.36
C GLU A 41 -10.11 -10.15 3.38
N LEU A 42 -10.04 -10.54 2.11
CA LEU A 42 -11.08 -10.20 1.13
C LEU A 42 -12.34 -11.04 1.39
N LYS A 43 -13.39 -10.38 1.90
CA LYS A 43 -14.68 -11.01 2.23
C LYS A 43 -15.62 -11.15 1.06
N GLY A 44 -15.43 -10.34 0.02
CA GLY A 44 -16.23 -10.42 -1.18
C GLY A 44 -15.95 -9.27 -2.13
N GLU A 45 -16.33 -9.48 -3.38
CA GLU A 45 -16.16 -8.51 -4.45
C GLU A 45 -17.31 -8.64 -5.44
N ASN A 46 -17.89 -7.51 -5.83
CA ASN A 46 -18.92 -7.45 -6.85
C ASN A 46 -19.03 -6.04 -7.43
N GLY A 47 -19.00 -5.93 -8.76
CA GLY A 47 -19.09 -4.64 -9.45
C GLY A 47 -18.05 -3.64 -8.96
N MET A 48 -18.51 -2.56 -8.32
CA MET A 48 -17.66 -1.46 -7.84
C MET A 48 -17.18 -1.66 -6.40
N VAL A 49 -17.61 -2.72 -5.70
CA VAL A 49 -17.39 -2.88 -4.26
C VAL A 49 -16.48 -4.09 -4.01
N SER A 50 -15.40 -3.85 -3.27
CA SER A 50 -14.63 -4.89 -2.59
C SER A 50 -14.79 -4.73 -1.08
N MET A 51 -14.90 -5.84 -0.36
CA MET A 51 -15.10 -5.86 1.09
C MET A 51 -13.89 -6.47 1.79
N LEU A 52 -13.30 -5.71 2.71
CA LEU A 52 -12.12 -6.11 3.47
C LEU A 52 -12.45 -6.21 4.95
N LEU A 53 -12.00 -7.29 5.58
CA LEU A 53 -11.92 -7.42 7.02
C LEU A 53 -10.45 -7.31 7.43
N CYS A 54 -10.13 -6.28 8.19
CA CYS A 54 -8.78 -5.97 8.64
C CYS A 54 -8.68 -6.06 10.18
N PRO A 55 -7.48 -6.27 10.75
CA PRO A 55 -7.26 -6.08 12.18
C PRO A 55 -7.47 -4.60 12.60
N GLU A 56 -7.82 -4.36 13.88
CA GLU A 56 -8.18 -3.02 14.40
C GLU A 56 -7.03 -2.01 14.44
N GLU A 57 -5.79 -2.48 14.40
CA GLU A 57 -4.56 -1.71 14.69
C GLU A 57 -3.74 -1.37 13.44
N LEU A 58 -4.38 -1.33 12.27
CA LEU A 58 -3.71 -0.83 11.07
C LEU A 58 -3.73 0.70 11.01
N GLU A 59 -2.62 1.25 10.53
CA GLU A 59 -2.49 2.68 10.21
C GLU A 59 -3.11 3.01 8.85
N ALA A 60 -3.32 4.30 8.60
CA ALA A 60 -3.95 4.78 7.36
C ALA A 60 -3.21 4.30 6.11
N GLU A 61 -1.87 4.34 6.11
CA GLU A 61 -1.05 3.90 4.98
C GLU A 61 -1.24 2.40 4.70
N GLN A 62 -1.44 1.59 5.74
CA GLN A 62 -1.71 0.16 5.61
C GLN A 62 -3.10 -0.08 5.05
N TYR A 63 -4.13 0.61 5.54
CA TYR A 63 -5.48 0.53 4.95
C TYR A 63 -5.51 0.94 3.48
N ALA A 64 -4.74 1.96 3.09
CA ALA A 64 -4.63 2.37 1.69
C ALA A 64 -3.96 1.28 0.82
N ALA A 65 -2.90 0.65 1.33
CA ALA A 65 -2.22 -0.45 0.62
C ALA A 65 -3.16 -1.64 0.41
N GLU A 66 -3.90 -2.04 1.45
CA GLU A 66 -4.87 -3.15 1.40
C GLU A 66 -6.02 -2.84 0.43
N GLY A 67 -6.55 -1.61 0.47
CA GLY A 67 -7.57 -1.16 -0.47
C GLY A 67 -7.08 -1.16 -1.92
N ARG A 68 -5.83 -0.77 -2.16
CA ARG A 68 -5.21 -0.82 -3.49
C ARG A 68 -5.07 -2.25 -3.98
N ILE A 69 -4.63 -3.17 -3.12
CA ILE A 69 -4.51 -4.60 -3.43
C ILE A 69 -5.89 -5.15 -3.80
N ALA A 70 -6.91 -4.91 -2.97
CA ALA A 70 -8.26 -5.42 -3.18
C ALA A 70 -8.93 -4.94 -4.46
N CYS A 71 -8.58 -3.74 -4.93
CA CYS A 71 -9.10 -3.22 -6.19
C CYS A 71 -8.36 -3.73 -7.43
N GLU A 72 -7.14 -4.28 -7.31
CA GLU A 72 -6.32 -4.83 -8.42
C GLU A 72 -6.25 -3.93 -9.69
N GLY A 73 -6.34 -2.61 -9.52
CA GLY A 73 -6.38 -1.65 -10.63
C GLY A 73 -7.73 -1.48 -11.34
N ARG A 74 -8.81 -2.13 -10.89
CA ARG A 74 -10.18 -1.92 -11.39
C ARG A 74 -10.67 -0.50 -11.08
N ALA A 75 -11.35 0.11 -12.04
CA ALA A 75 -12.04 1.39 -11.86
C ALA A 75 -13.39 1.36 -12.62
N PRO A 76 -14.51 1.76 -12.00
CA PRO A 76 -14.61 2.21 -10.62
C PRO A 76 -14.43 1.07 -9.61
N CYS A 77 -13.76 1.36 -8.48
CA CYS A 77 -13.64 0.43 -7.37
C CYS A 77 -13.51 1.19 -6.06
N GLY A 78 -14.30 0.81 -5.06
CA GLY A 78 -14.04 1.18 -3.69
C GLY A 78 -13.99 -0.03 -2.78
N ALA A 79 -12.86 -0.16 -2.08
CA ALA A 79 -12.65 -1.18 -1.08
C ALA A 79 -13.08 -0.66 0.28
N TRP A 80 -14.17 -1.22 0.80
CA TRP A 80 -14.70 -0.91 2.12
C TRP A 80 -14.01 -1.75 3.17
N ILE A 81 -13.61 -1.11 4.26
CA ILE A 81 -12.80 -1.73 5.28
C ILE A 81 -13.56 -1.74 6.59
N TRP A 82 -13.70 -2.93 7.16
CA TRP A 82 -14.23 -3.17 8.49
C TRP A 82 -13.18 -3.85 9.35
N THR A 83 -13.32 -3.71 10.66
CA THR A 83 -12.50 -4.42 11.64
C THR A 83 -13.31 -5.40 12.50
N ASP A 84 -14.64 -5.28 12.46
CA ASP A 84 -15.58 -6.21 13.07
C ASP A 84 -16.28 -7.03 11.98
N VAL A 85 -16.17 -8.36 12.07
CA VAL A 85 -16.82 -9.28 11.13
C VAL A 85 -18.33 -9.15 11.13
N ALA A 86 -18.95 -8.80 12.28
CA ALA A 86 -20.39 -8.61 12.38
C ALA A 86 -20.89 -7.35 11.65
N ALA A 87 -19.98 -6.43 11.31
CA ALA A 87 -20.29 -5.24 10.53
C ALA A 87 -20.21 -5.46 9.00
N VAL A 88 -19.50 -6.51 8.57
CA VAL A 88 -19.34 -6.83 7.15
C VAL A 88 -20.65 -7.38 6.59
N PRO A 89 -21.18 -6.83 5.48
CA PRO A 89 -22.32 -7.42 4.78
C PRO A 89 -22.04 -8.88 4.40
N ALA A 90 -23.09 -9.71 4.38
CA ALA A 90 -22.96 -11.11 3.97
C ALA A 90 -22.51 -11.26 2.50
N GLU A 91 -22.90 -10.32 1.64
CA GLU A 91 -22.59 -10.32 0.22
C GLU A 91 -22.16 -8.92 -0.23
N ALA A 92 -21.21 -8.86 -1.16
CA ALA A 92 -20.81 -7.60 -1.79
C ALA A 92 -21.91 -7.15 -2.77
N PRO A 93 -22.52 -5.97 -2.57
CA PRO A 93 -23.39 -5.39 -3.58
C PRO A 93 -22.56 -4.91 -4.78
N ASP A 94 -23.19 -4.73 -5.93
CA ASP A 94 -22.54 -4.19 -7.14
C ASP A 94 -22.24 -2.68 -7.08
N ALA A 95 -22.84 -1.95 -6.13
CA ALA A 95 -22.73 -0.50 -6.00
C ALA A 95 -22.70 -0.02 -4.54
N HIS A 96 -22.00 1.10 -4.29
CA HIS A 96 -21.80 1.68 -2.95
C HIS A 96 -23.12 2.06 -2.24
N ASP A 97 -24.12 2.53 -2.98
CA ASP A 97 -25.42 2.98 -2.46
C ASP A 97 -26.33 1.83 -2.03
N LYS A 98 -25.99 0.60 -2.42
CA LYS A 98 -26.69 -0.63 -2.04
C LYS A 98 -26.11 -1.29 -0.79
N LEU A 99 -25.03 -0.75 -0.22
CA LEU A 99 -24.51 -1.25 1.06
C LEU A 99 -25.51 -0.99 2.19
N PRO A 100 -25.72 -1.96 3.10
CA PRO A 100 -26.56 -1.75 4.27
C PRO A 100 -26.06 -0.56 5.08
N LYS A 101 -26.98 0.36 5.42
CA LYS A 101 -26.65 1.57 6.18
C LYS A 101 -25.89 1.27 7.47
N GLU A 102 -26.25 0.21 8.17
CA GLU A 102 -25.59 -0.21 9.40
C GLU A 102 -24.12 -0.60 9.15
N SER A 103 -23.84 -1.36 8.09
CA SER A 103 -22.48 -1.72 7.69
C SER A 103 -21.66 -0.50 7.30
N VAL A 104 -22.24 0.43 6.53
CA VAL A 104 -21.57 1.69 6.15
C VAL A 104 -21.16 2.51 7.38
N GLN A 105 -22.01 2.59 8.40
CA GLN A 105 -21.73 3.34 9.63
C GLN A 105 -20.65 2.71 10.51
N LYS A 106 -20.41 1.40 10.36
CA LYS A 106 -19.42 0.64 11.12
C LYS A 106 -18.11 0.42 10.35
N ALA A 107 -18.08 0.78 9.06
CA ALA A 107 -16.84 0.77 8.29
C ALA A 107 -15.85 1.77 8.89
N VAL A 108 -14.58 1.39 8.94
CA VAL A 108 -13.51 2.24 9.50
C VAL A 108 -12.87 3.12 8.43
N ALA A 109 -12.87 2.66 7.18
CA ALA A 109 -12.32 3.37 6.04
C ALA A 109 -12.93 2.88 4.71
N ILE A 110 -12.73 3.67 3.66
CA ILE A 110 -12.96 3.27 2.27
C ILE A 110 -11.79 3.76 1.42
N TRP A 111 -11.17 2.86 0.67
CA TRP A 111 -10.27 3.21 -0.43
C TRP A 111 -11.09 3.45 -1.69
N VAL A 112 -10.82 4.53 -2.42
CA VAL A 112 -11.43 4.84 -3.71
C VAL A 112 -10.34 4.80 -4.77
N ASN A 113 -10.41 3.81 -5.65
CA ASN A 113 -9.34 3.56 -6.61
C ASN A 113 -9.32 4.60 -7.75
N ASP A 114 -10.48 5.18 -8.08
CA ASP A 114 -10.64 6.19 -9.14
C ASP A 114 -9.73 7.42 -8.95
N ASN A 115 -9.52 7.83 -7.71
CA ASN A 115 -8.67 8.98 -7.35
C ASN A 115 -7.51 8.59 -6.42
N GLN A 116 -7.30 7.30 -6.20
CA GLN A 116 -6.25 6.75 -5.33
C GLN A 116 -6.26 7.36 -3.92
N GLN A 117 -7.45 7.48 -3.32
CA GLN A 117 -7.62 8.15 -2.04
C GLN A 117 -8.20 7.20 -0.99
N LEU A 118 -7.62 7.21 0.21
CA LEU A 118 -8.24 6.63 1.40
C LEU A 118 -9.09 7.68 2.12
N MET A 119 -10.29 7.31 2.52
CA MET A 119 -11.13 8.09 3.42
C MET A 119 -11.34 7.31 4.72
N MET A 120 -10.85 7.85 5.83
CA MET A 120 -11.16 7.33 7.16
C MET A 120 -12.59 7.73 7.53
N LEU A 121 -13.38 6.76 7.99
CA LEU A 121 -14.80 6.92 8.31
C LEU A 121 -15.07 6.96 9.82
N LYS A 122 -14.10 6.52 10.64
CA LYS A 122 -14.19 6.56 12.09
C LYS A 122 -14.46 8.00 12.55
N LYS A 123 -15.57 8.19 13.25
CA LYS A 123 -15.98 9.48 13.80
C LYS A 123 -15.01 9.86 14.93
N GLU A 124 -14.44 11.06 14.90
CA GLU A 124 -13.84 11.64 16.11
C GLU A 124 -14.87 11.59 17.25
N PRO A 125 -14.47 11.24 18.49
CA PRO A 125 -15.39 11.21 19.61
C PRO A 125 -15.88 12.63 19.93
N GLY A 126 -17.03 13.00 19.37
CA GLY A 126 -17.91 14.07 19.86
C GLY A 126 -17.46 15.52 19.60
N ASN A 127 -18.32 16.25 18.88
CA ASN A 127 -18.66 17.63 19.23
C ASN A 127 -20.14 17.62 19.62
#